data_AF-A0A5S9M679-F1
#
_entry.id   AF-A0A5S9M679-F1
#
_cell.length_a   1.000
_cell.length_b   1.000
_cell.length_c   1.000
_cell.angle_alpha   90.00
_cell.angle_beta   90.00
_cell.angle_gamma   90.00
#
_symmetry.space_group_name_H-M   'P 1'
#
loop_
_entity.id
_entity.type
_entity.pdbx_description
1 polymer ?
#
loop_
_entity_poly.entity_id
_entity_poly.type
_entity_poly.pdbx_seq_one_letter_code
_entity_poly.pdbx_strand_id
1 'polypeptide(L)'
;MATAPRLKKKEEAFWLQEFSGDIPALQLLTDYQRPAVQSFAGDRVIKEIDEALKNQLQELAANHHTTLYTVLLSAYYTLLAKYTGQKGIRGRNTGGRACAYRFE
;
A
#
# COMPACT_ATOMS: atom_id res chain seq x y z
N MET A 1 -33.63 -5.06 11.16
CA MET A 1 -32.66 -4.36 12.04
C MET A 1 -31.85 -5.39 12.83
N ALA A 2 -30.88 -6.10 12.22
CA ALA A 2 -30.04 -7.11 12.91
C ALA A 2 -28.75 -7.56 12.15
N THR A 3 -28.22 -6.77 11.20
CA THR A 3 -27.17 -7.26 10.26
C THR A 3 -25.76 -6.71 10.52
N ALA A 4 -25.60 -5.72 11.41
CA ALA A 4 -24.32 -5.06 11.69
C ALA A 4 -23.25 -5.91 12.42
N PRO A 5 -23.57 -6.78 13.41
CA PRO A 5 -22.53 -7.45 14.21
C PRO A 5 -21.85 -8.63 13.48
N ARG A 6 -22.48 -9.18 12.44
CA ARG A 6 -21.91 -10.30 11.66
C ARG A 6 -20.86 -9.86 10.64
N LEU A 7 -20.96 -8.65 10.09
CA LEU A 7 -19.99 -8.10 9.13
C LEU A 7 -18.66 -7.79 9.81
N LYS A 8 -18.70 -7.12 10.98
CA LYS A 8 -17.48 -6.80 11.75
C LYS A 8 -16.66 -8.05 12.11
N LYS A 9 -17.32 -9.14 12.53
CA LYS A 9 -16.63 -10.40 12.87
C LYS A 9 -15.95 -11.06 11.67
N LYS A 10 -16.50 -10.93 10.46
CA LYS A 10 -15.89 -11.47 9.25
C LYS A 10 -14.67 -10.64 8.81
N GLU A 11 -14.78 -9.32 8.89
CA GLU A 11 -13.67 -8.41 8.58
C GLU A 11 -12.51 -8.59 9.57
N GLU A 12 -12.81 -8.73 10.86
CA GLU A 12 -11.83 -9.02 11.90
C GLU A 12 -11.13 -10.36 11.67
N ALA A 13 -11.89 -11.44 11.43
CA ALA A 13 -11.33 -12.75 11.16
C ALA A 13 -10.43 -12.76 9.91
N PHE A 14 -10.80 -12.00 8.87
CA PHE A 14 -9.98 -11.83 7.67
C PHE A 14 -8.62 -11.20 7.99
N TRP A 15 -8.60 -10.09 8.75
CA TRP A 15 -7.34 -9.42 9.10
C TRP A 15 -6.47 -10.24 10.06
N LEU A 16 -7.08 -10.92 11.03
CA LEU A 16 -6.38 -11.83 11.92
C LEU A 16 -5.73 -12.97 11.13
N GLN A 17 -6.41 -13.51 10.12
CA GLN A 17 -5.82 -14.51 9.23
C GLN A 17 -4.70 -13.93 8.37
N GLU A 18 -4.91 -12.79 7.72
CA GLU A 18 -3.94 -12.15 6.82
C GLU A 18 -2.63 -11.74 7.52
N PHE A 19 -2.69 -11.44 8.83
CA PHE A 19 -1.56 -11.04 9.66
C PHE A 19 -1.16 -12.08 10.72
N SER A 20 -1.62 -13.33 10.59
CA SER A 20 -1.33 -14.42 11.56
C SER A 20 0.11 -14.93 11.53
N GLY A 21 0.86 -14.65 10.46
CA GLY A 21 2.24 -15.07 10.29
C GLY A 21 3.26 -14.08 10.87
N ASP A 22 4.55 -14.44 10.79
CA ASP A 22 5.62 -13.52 11.13
C ASP A 22 5.67 -12.37 10.11
N ILE A 23 5.59 -11.14 10.62
CA ILE A 23 5.59 -9.91 9.80
C ILE A 23 6.96 -9.28 9.99
N PRO A 24 7.93 -9.55 9.10
CA PRO A 24 9.26 -9.02 9.26
C PRO A 24 9.21 -7.49 9.20
N ALA A 25 9.94 -6.85 10.11
CA ALA A 25 10.16 -5.42 10.02
C ALA A 25 10.91 -5.11 8.72
N LEU A 26 10.50 -4.04 8.04
CA LEU A 26 11.12 -3.61 6.79
C LEU A 26 12.57 -3.20 7.06
N GLN A 27 13.53 -3.95 6.50
CA GLN A 27 14.97 -3.68 6.65
C GLN A 27 15.44 -2.84 5.47
N LEU A 28 15.21 -1.54 5.55
CA LEU A 28 15.82 -0.60 4.61
C LEU A 28 17.31 -0.45 4.93
N LEU A 29 18.13 -0.40 3.88
CA LEU A 29 19.50 0.09 3.96
C LEU A 29 19.42 1.56 4.38
N THR A 30 19.59 1.82 5.66
CA THR A 30 19.49 3.15 6.26
C THR A 30 20.87 3.76 6.37
N ASP A 31 20.99 5.04 6.06
CA ASP A 31 22.28 5.74 6.12
C ASP A 31 22.78 5.92 7.56
N TYR A 32 21.86 5.89 8.54
CA TYR A 32 22.13 6.06 9.96
C TYR A 32 21.45 4.99 10.80
N GLN A 33 22.00 4.69 11.98
CA GLN A 33 21.35 3.78 12.93
C GLN A 33 20.00 4.33 13.38
N ARG A 34 18.99 3.45 13.41
CA ARG A 34 17.63 3.82 13.81
C ARG A 34 17.62 4.21 15.30
N PRO A 35 17.17 5.42 15.68
CA PRO A 35 17.08 5.81 17.07
C PRO A 35 16.03 4.95 17.81
N ALA A 36 16.26 4.69 19.11
CA ALA A 36 15.36 3.88 19.94
C ALA A 36 13.98 4.55 20.15
N VAL A 37 13.93 5.88 20.08
CA VAL A 37 12.69 6.66 20.09
C VAL A 37 12.47 7.23 18.69
N GLN A 38 11.25 7.10 18.18
CA GLN A 38 10.89 7.60 16.86
C GLN A 38 11.08 9.13 16.79
N SER A 39 11.91 9.58 15.85
CA SER A 39 12.00 10.99 15.46
C SER A 39 10.94 11.31 14.40
N PHE A 40 10.37 12.51 14.49
CA PHE A 40 9.45 13.05 13.49
C PHE A 40 10.13 14.06 12.54
N ALA A 41 11.44 14.26 12.68
CA ALA A 41 12.21 15.06 11.73
C ALA A 41 12.24 14.36 10.36
N GLY A 42 11.79 15.04 9.32
CA GLY A 42 11.76 14.52 7.96
C GLY A 42 11.88 15.63 6.93
N ASP A 43 12.26 15.27 5.72
CA ASP A 43 12.40 16.17 4.58
C ASP A 43 11.62 15.63 3.37
N ARG A 44 11.40 16.47 2.35
CA ARG A 44 10.64 16.10 1.14
C ARG A 44 11.42 16.43 -0.13
N VAL A 45 11.71 15.39 -0.92
CA VAL A 45 12.22 15.52 -2.28
C VAL A 45 11.06 15.39 -3.27
N ILE A 46 10.86 16.41 -4.11
CA ILE A 46 9.84 16.42 -5.17
C ILE A 46 10.52 16.20 -6.51
N LYS A 47 10.00 15.26 -7.30
CA LYS A 47 10.43 15.01 -8.68
C LYS A 47 9.20 14.96 -9.57
N GLU A 48 9.26 15.67 -10.68
CA GLU A 48 8.24 15.65 -11.71
C GLU A 48 8.52 14.52 -12.71
N ILE A 49 7.45 13.91 -13.20
CA ILE A 49 7.49 12.86 -14.21
C ILE A 49 7.14 13.50 -15.54
N ASP A 50 7.96 13.23 -16.57
CA ASP A 50 7.72 13.71 -17.92
C ASP A 50 6.37 13.23 -18.47
N GLU A 51 5.76 14.05 -19.32
CA GLU A 51 4.44 13.80 -19.90
C GLU A 51 4.43 12.51 -20.75
N ALA A 52 5.51 12.27 -21.50
CA ALA A 52 5.66 11.04 -22.28
C ALA A 52 5.61 9.79 -21.39
N LEU A 53 6.29 9.81 -20.24
CA LEU A 53 6.30 8.69 -19.29
C LEU A 53 4.94 8.53 -18.60
N LYS A 54 4.29 9.64 -18.26
CA LYS A 54 2.93 9.61 -17.70
C LYS A 54 1.94 8.94 -18.67
N ASN A 55 2.00 9.27 -19.96
CA ASN A 55 1.10 8.70 -20.97
C ASN A 55 1.31 7.18 -21.11
N GLN A 56 2.57 6.72 -21.15
CA GLN A 56 2.89 5.29 -21.18
C GLN A 56 2.35 4.55 -19.94
N LEU A 57 2.44 5.15 -18.75
CA LEU A 57 1.90 4.55 -17.53
C LEU A 57 0.37 4.46 -17.55
N GLN A 58 -0.30 5.45 -18.16
CA GLN A 58 -1.75 5.42 -18.32
C GLN A 58 -2.20 4.34 -19.31
N GLU A 59 -1.50 4.18 -20.43
CA GLU A 59 -1.74 3.08 -21.37
C GLU A 59 -1.54 1.72 -20.71
N LEU A 60 -0.47 1.56 -19.92
CA LEU A 60 -0.23 0.33 -19.17
C LEU A 60 -1.37 0.04 -18.18
N ALA A 61 -1.83 1.05 -17.43
CA ALA A 61 -2.96 0.89 -16.53
C ALA A 61 -4.23 0.44 -17.28
N ALA A 62 -4.53 1.07 -18.42
CA ALA A 62 -5.67 0.75 -19.27
C ALA A 62 -5.60 -0.69 -19.82
N ASN A 63 -4.43 -1.11 -20.32
CA ASN A 63 -4.20 -2.45 -20.85
C ASN A 63 -4.39 -3.56 -19.82
N HIS A 64 -4.08 -3.27 -18.55
CA HIS A 64 -4.26 -4.23 -17.44
C HIS A 64 -5.60 -4.08 -16.72
N HIS A 65 -6.50 -3.20 -17.18
CA HIS A 65 -7.76 -2.86 -16.49
C HIS A 65 -7.54 -2.48 -15.01
N THR A 66 -6.43 -1.79 -14.73
CA THR A 66 -6.05 -1.33 -13.40
C THR A 66 -6.08 0.18 -13.33
N THR A 67 -5.98 0.73 -12.11
CA THR A 67 -5.82 2.17 -11.91
C THR A 67 -4.35 2.56 -12.01
N LEU A 68 -4.07 3.80 -12.41
CA LEU A 68 -2.72 4.36 -12.37
C LEU A 68 -2.11 4.27 -10.97
N TYR A 69 -2.94 4.39 -9.92
CA TYR A 69 -2.53 4.18 -8.53
C TYR A 69 -1.96 2.77 -8.32
N THR A 70 -2.62 1.73 -8.84
CA THR A 70 -2.16 0.34 -8.72
C THR A 70 -0.80 0.14 -9.40
N VAL A 71 -0.60 0.74 -10.58
CA VAL A 71 0.67 0.67 -11.32
C VAL A 71 1.80 1.36 -10.55
N LEU A 72 1.57 2.55 -10.02
CA LEU A 72 2.58 3.26 -9.23
C LEU A 72 2.88 2.52 -7.92
N LEU A 73 1.85 1.96 -7.28
CA LEU A 73 2.00 1.19 -6.06
C LEU A 73 2.83 -0.09 -6.30
N SER A 74 2.60 -0.80 -7.41
CA SER A 74 3.39 -1.99 -7.75
C SER A 74 4.85 -1.64 -8.08
N ALA A 75 5.09 -0.52 -8.77
CA ALA A 75 6.42 0.00 -9.00
C ALA A 75 7.13 0.33 -7.67
N TYR A 76 6.42 0.97 -6.72
CA TYR A 76 6.95 1.27 -5.39
C TYR A 76 7.32 0.00 -4.60
N TYR A 77 6.44 -1.01 -4.57
CA TYR A 77 6.77 -2.28 -3.91
C TYR A 77 7.93 -3.02 -4.58
N THR A 78 8.03 -2.95 -5.91
CA THR A 78 9.16 -3.53 -6.66
C THR A 78 10.47 -2.84 -6.31
N LEU A 79 10.45 -1.50 -6.18
CA LEU A 79 11.59 -0.73 -5.72
C LEU A 79 12.01 -1.19 -4.32
N LEU A 80 11.10 -1.18 -3.35
CA LEU A 80 11.42 -1.59 -1.99
C LEU A 80 11.89 -3.05 -1.90
N ALA A 81 11.32 -3.96 -2.68
CA ALA A 81 11.75 -5.34 -2.75
C ALA A 81 13.20 -5.47 -3.27
N LYS A 82 13.60 -4.63 -4.23
CA LYS A 82 15.00 -4.58 -4.72
C LYS A 82 15.96 -4.04 -3.66
N TYR A 83 15.56 -3.04 -2.88
CA TYR A 83 16.42 -2.45 -1.85
C TYR A 83 16.56 -3.31 -0.59
N THR A 84 15.50 -4.04 -0.23
CA THR A 84 15.47 -4.81 1.03
C THR A 84 15.69 -6.30 0.84
N GLY A 85 15.56 -6.82 -0.39
CA GLY A 85 15.52 -8.26 -0.65
C GLY A 85 14.28 -8.97 -0.09
N GLN A 86 13.37 -8.25 0.59
CA GLN A 86 12.18 -8.80 1.21
C GLN A 86 10.99 -8.82 0.25
N LYS A 87 10.22 -9.90 0.27
CA LYS A 87 8.95 -10.03 -0.44
C LYS A 87 7.81 -9.93 0.58
N GLY A 88 6.83 -9.06 0.35
CA GLY A 88 5.66 -8.93 1.24
C GLY A 88 5.48 -7.58 1.93
N ILE A 89 5.92 -6.49 1.29
CA ILE A 89 5.75 -5.13 1.81
C ILE A 89 4.33 -4.67 1.50
N ARG A 90 3.55 -4.31 2.52
CA ARG A 90 2.13 -3.94 2.36
C ARG A 90 1.79 -2.71 3.21
N GLY A 91 1.31 -1.66 2.56
CA GLY A 91 0.78 -0.45 3.20
C GLY A 91 -0.06 0.33 2.22
N ARG A 92 -1.37 0.44 2.46
CA ARG A 92 -2.28 1.26 1.67
C ARG A 92 -3.06 2.16 2.61
N ASN A 93 -3.20 3.43 2.25
CA ASN A 93 -4.25 4.25 2.83
C ASN A 93 -5.54 3.99 2.04
N THR A 94 -6.66 3.92 2.74
CA THR A 94 -7.98 3.90 2.12
C THR A 94 -8.76 5.06 2.71
N GLY A 95 -9.42 5.86 1.87
CA GLY A 95 -10.09 7.10 2.28
C GLY A 95 -11.30 6.96 3.21
N GLY A 96 -11.52 5.80 3.84
CA GLY A 96 -12.52 5.55 4.89
C GLY A 96 -14.00 5.67 4.49
N ARG A 97 -14.30 6.23 3.32
CA ARG A 97 -15.66 6.48 2.83
C ARG A 97 -16.10 5.35 1.92
N ALA A 98 -16.40 4.18 2.50
CA ALA A 98 -17.12 3.13 1.80
C ALA A 98 -18.62 3.40 1.92
N CYS A 99 -19.22 4.00 0.88
CA CYS A 99 -20.68 3.97 0.73
C CYS A 99 -21.11 2.52 0.49
N ALA A 100 -21.87 1.96 1.42
CA ALA A 100 -22.51 0.67 1.23
C ALA A 100 -23.64 0.83 0.20
N TYR A 101 -23.29 0.71 -1.09
CA TYR A 101 -24.30 0.58 -2.14
C TYR A 101 -24.95 -0.79 -2.00
N ARG A 102 -26.22 -0.77 -1.59
CA ARG A 102 -27.12 -1.91 -1.67
C ARG A 102 -27.65 -1.95 -3.10
N PHE A 103 -27.11 -2.86 -3.92
CA PHE A 103 -27.83 -3.29 -5.11
C PHE A 103 -28.97 -4.20 -4.64
N GLU A 104 -30.19 -3.85 -5.06
CA GLU A 104 -31.36 -4.72 -4.98
C GLU A 104 -31.21 -5.91 -5.94
#